data_AF-A0A562LV07-F1
#
_entry.id   AF-A0A562LV07-F1
#
_cell.length_a   1.000
_cell.length_b   1.000
_cell.length_c   1.000
_cell.angle_alpha   90.00
_cell.angle_beta   90.00
_cell.angle_gamma   90.00
#
_symmetry.space_group_name_H-M   'P 1'
#
loop_
_entity.id
_entity.type
_entity.pdbx_description
1 polymer ?
#
loop_
_entity_poly.entity_id
_entity_poly.type
_entity_poly.pdbx_seq_one_letter_code
_entity_poly.pdbx_strand_id
1 'polypeptide(L)'
;MSARYRRLLIDVVEWIEGGRPHVGDGRSIATYAAQMLDRRVRKARKQGKRLNDLEPTERHKLRIRIKKIRYAVEFFASLYGVRDRKELAALSDRLKQIQSALGSLNDFMAHRELATEAALTAPPAHRRAQAFASGVIVGHEREAADGLMKDAAKELHRLRRLRAVPNERA
;
A
#
# COMPACT_ATOMS: atom_id res chain seq x y z
N MET A 1 -12.61 25.26 12.87
CA MET A 1 -12.85 24.46 11.64
C MET A 1 -13.07 25.40 10.46
N SER A 2 -12.25 25.32 9.40
CA SER A 2 -12.24 26.33 8.32
C SER A 2 -13.51 26.28 7.45
N ALA A 3 -13.87 27.40 6.83
CA ALA A 3 -15.01 27.47 5.91
C ALA A 3 -14.85 26.53 4.71
N ARG A 4 -13.61 26.41 4.19
CA ARG A 4 -13.27 25.50 3.09
C ARG A 4 -13.52 24.02 3.45
N TYR A 5 -13.12 23.59 4.65
CA TYR A 5 -13.34 22.21 5.08
C TYR A 5 -14.82 21.89 5.24
N ARG A 6 -15.60 22.83 5.80
CA ARG A 6 -17.04 22.66 5.98
C ARG A 6 -17.77 22.50 4.65
N ARG A 7 -17.41 23.31 3.65
CA ARG A 7 -17.97 23.23 2.29
C ARG A 7 -17.66 21.88 1.63
N LEU A 8 -16.41 21.42 1.71
CA LEU A 8 -16.03 20.10 1.20
C LEU A 8 -16.88 18.96 1.79
N LEU A 9 -17.15 19.01 3.11
CA LEU A 9 -17.99 17.98 3.75
C LEU A 9 -19.44 18.04 3.25
N ILE A 10 -20.02 19.24 3.12
CA ILE A 10 -21.39 19.41 2.61
C ILE A 10 -21.46 18.90 1.16
N ASP A 11 -20.51 19.29 0.30
CA ASP A 11 -20.48 18.89 -1.11
C ASP A 11 -20.37 17.36 -1.26
N VAL A 12 -19.59 16.69 -0.39
CA VAL A 12 -19.45 15.22 -0.41
C VAL A 12 -20.74 14.53 0.05
N VAL A 13 -21.39 15.02 1.11
CA VAL A 13 -22.65 14.45 1.59
C VAL A 13 -23.75 14.64 0.55
N GLU A 14 -23.89 15.83 0.00
CA GLU A 14 -24.85 16.12 -1.07
C GLU A 14 -24.59 15.22 -2.29
N TRP A 15 -23.33 14.96 -2.63
CA TRP A 15 -22.99 14.05 -3.73
C TRP A 15 -23.36 12.59 -3.46
N ILE A 16 -23.21 12.11 -2.21
CA ILE A 16 -23.56 10.74 -1.82
C ILE A 16 -25.09 10.55 -1.83
N GLU A 17 -25.82 11.48 -1.22
CA GLU A 17 -27.29 11.43 -1.12
C GLU A 17 -27.97 11.70 -2.45
N GLY A 18 -27.43 12.64 -3.24
CA GLY A 18 -28.00 13.08 -4.50
C GLY A 18 -27.85 12.07 -5.65
N GLY A 19 -27.12 10.97 -5.45
CA GLY A 19 -27.03 9.82 -6.36
C GLY A 19 -26.98 10.17 -7.84
N ARG A 20 -25.79 10.31 -8.44
CA ARG A 20 -25.72 10.56 -9.89
C ARG A 20 -26.24 9.33 -10.66
N PRO A 21 -27.16 9.47 -11.63
CA PRO A 21 -27.55 8.37 -12.49
C PRO A 21 -26.32 7.89 -13.26
N HIS A 22 -25.78 6.76 -12.82
CA HIS A 22 -24.69 6.08 -13.51
C HIS A 22 -25.32 5.07 -14.45
N VAL A 23 -25.17 5.30 -15.75
CA VAL A 23 -25.41 4.26 -16.75
C VAL A 23 -24.29 3.25 -16.60
N GLY A 24 -24.50 2.27 -15.70
CA GLY A 24 -23.59 1.17 -15.50
C GLY A 24 -23.52 0.30 -16.76
N ASP A 25 -22.43 -0.43 -16.93
CA ASP A 25 -22.27 -1.38 -18.03
C ASP A 25 -23.05 -2.71 -17.83
N GLY A 26 -24.12 -2.67 -17.04
CA GLY A 26 -24.98 -3.81 -16.72
C GLY A 26 -24.36 -4.88 -15.80
N ARG A 27 -23.10 -4.74 -15.38
CA ARG A 27 -22.45 -5.73 -14.49
C ARG A 27 -22.94 -5.58 -13.05
N SER A 28 -23.13 -6.72 -12.38
CA SER A 28 -23.36 -6.75 -10.94
C SER A 28 -22.13 -6.26 -10.18
N ILE A 29 -22.33 -5.70 -8.99
CA ILE A 29 -21.22 -5.25 -8.12
C ILE A 29 -20.30 -6.42 -7.72
N ALA A 30 -20.88 -7.61 -7.56
CA ALA A 30 -20.16 -8.86 -7.35
C ALA A 30 -19.19 -9.16 -8.50
N THR A 31 -19.67 -9.17 -9.75
CA THR A 31 -18.81 -9.41 -10.92
C THR A 31 -17.72 -8.35 -11.05
N TYR A 32 -18.06 -7.07 -10.82
CA TYR A 32 -17.08 -5.99 -10.83
C TYR A 32 -15.99 -6.17 -9.78
N ALA A 33 -16.37 -6.49 -8.53
CA ALA A 33 -15.44 -6.69 -7.42
C ALA A 33 -14.43 -7.82 -7.72
N ALA A 34 -14.92 -8.97 -8.18
CA ALA A 34 -14.07 -10.11 -8.53
C ALA A 34 -13.05 -9.77 -9.63
N GLN A 35 -13.52 -9.18 -10.74
CA GLN A 35 -12.66 -8.80 -11.87
C GLN A 35 -11.61 -7.76 -11.46
N MET A 36 -12.04 -6.77 -10.68
CA MET A 36 -11.17 -5.71 -10.20
C MET A 36 -10.07 -6.28 -9.28
N LEU A 37 -10.44 -7.12 -8.30
CA LEU A 37 -9.49 -7.69 -7.34
C LEU A 37 -8.48 -8.59 -8.04
N ASP A 38 -8.92 -9.50 -8.92
CA ASP A 38 -8.02 -10.36 -9.70
C ASP A 38 -7.02 -9.55 -10.53
N ARG A 39 -7.52 -8.53 -11.26
CA ARG A 39 -6.68 -7.65 -12.07
C ARG A 39 -5.63 -6.93 -11.22
N ARG A 40 -6.03 -6.37 -10.07
CA ARG A 40 -5.10 -5.62 -9.20
C ARG A 40 -4.08 -6.53 -8.53
N VAL A 41 -4.48 -7.71 -8.05
CA VAL A 41 -3.56 -8.72 -7.47
C VAL A 41 -2.57 -9.22 -8.53
N ARG A 42 -3.03 -9.52 -9.75
CA ARG A 42 -2.16 -9.93 -10.86
C ARG A 42 -1.14 -8.84 -11.20
N LYS A 43 -1.57 -7.57 -11.24
CA LYS A 43 -0.68 -6.43 -11.50
C LYS A 43 0.35 -6.25 -10.40
N ALA A 44 -0.06 -6.34 -9.14
CA ALA A 44 0.85 -6.26 -7.99
C ALA A 44 1.89 -7.39 -8.03
N ARG A 45 1.46 -8.63 -8.28
CA ARG A 45 2.38 -9.76 -8.46
C ARG A 45 3.36 -9.55 -9.61
N LYS A 46 2.91 -9.06 -10.76
CA LYS A 46 3.78 -8.79 -11.91
C LYS A 46 4.84 -7.73 -11.58
N GLN A 47 4.47 -6.69 -10.84
CA GLN A 47 5.42 -5.67 -10.38
C GLN A 47 6.38 -6.23 -9.34
N GLY A 48 5.91 -7.09 -8.44
CA GLY A 48 6.76 -7.73 -7.43
C GLY A 48 7.88 -8.59 -8.00
N LYS A 49 7.69 -9.20 -9.18
CA LYS A 49 8.76 -9.93 -9.89
C LYS A 49 9.97 -9.05 -10.25
N ARG A 50 9.78 -7.74 -10.33
CA ARG A 50 10.81 -6.74 -10.65
C ARG A 50 11.08 -5.81 -9.48
N LEU A 51 10.69 -6.19 -8.26
CA LEU A 51 10.76 -5.31 -7.09
C LEU A 51 12.18 -4.75 -6.87
N ASN A 52 13.20 -5.59 -7.06
CA ASN A 52 14.60 -5.21 -6.91
C ASN A 52 15.04 -4.15 -7.94
N ASP A 53 14.45 -4.16 -9.13
CA ASP A 53 14.73 -3.20 -10.21
C ASP A 53 13.97 -1.89 -10.04
N LEU A 54 13.01 -1.81 -9.10
CA LEU A 54 12.20 -0.61 -8.92
C LEU A 54 12.97 0.45 -8.13
N GLU A 55 12.87 1.70 -8.58
CA GLU A 55 13.34 2.85 -7.82
C GLU A 55 12.49 3.07 -6.55
N PRO A 56 13.00 3.77 -5.52
CA PRO A 56 12.26 4.03 -4.28
C PRO A 56 10.87 4.63 -4.51
N THR A 57 10.74 5.57 -5.46
CA THR A 57 9.45 6.20 -5.81
C THR A 57 8.47 5.20 -6.45
N GLU A 58 8.97 4.23 -7.20
CA GLU A 58 8.16 3.17 -7.80
C GLU A 58 7.72 2.13 -6.77
N ARG A 59 8.59 1.79 -5.82
CA ARG A 59 8.26 0.96 -4.65
C ARG A 59 7.18 1.63 -3.79
N HIS A 60 7.26 2.95 -3.60
CA HIS A 60 6.21 3.72 -2.93
C HIS A 60 4.87 3.65 -3.68
N LYS A 61 4.88 3.82 -5.01
CA LYS A 61 3.68 3.65 -5.84
C LYS A 61 3.11 2.23 -5.72
N LEU A 62 3.96 1.19 -5.63
CA LEU A 62 3.52 -0.19 -5.38
C LEU A 62 2.86 -0.32 -3.99
N ARG A 63 3.45 0.26 -2.94
CA ARG A 63 2.86 0.30 -1.58
C ARG A 63 1.45 0.90 -1.58
N ILE A 64 1.25 2.02 -2.29
CA ILE A 64 -0.09 2.62 -2.45
C ILE A 64 -1.06 1.65 -3.12
N ARG A 65 -0.63 0.94 -4.18
CA ARG A 65 -1.47 -0.05 -4.86
C ARG A 65 -1.84 -1.21 -3.93
N ILE A 66 -0.90 -1.73 -3.16
CA ILE A 66 -1.15 -2.78 -2.16
C ILE A 66 -2.19 -2.32 -1.13
N LYS A 67 -2.05 -1.09 -0.61
CA LYS A 67 -3.02 -0.48 0.31
C LYS A 67 -4.42 -0.39 -0.31
N LYS A 68 -4.52 0.02 -1.57
CA LYS A 68 -5.80 0.07 -2.31
C LYS A 68 -6.42 -1.31 -2.52
N ILE A 69 -5.62 -2.36 -2.72
CA ILE A 69 -6.13 -3.73 -2.80
C ILE A 69 -6.70 -4.15 -1.44
N ARG A 70 -5.97 -3.88 -0.34
CA ARG A 70 -6.42 -4.22 1.01
C ARG A 70 -7.76 -3.55 1.35
N TYR A 71 -7.90 -2.26 1.08
CA TYR A 71 -9.17 -1.56 1.26
C TYR A 71 -10.30 -2.11 0.39
N ALA A 72 -9.99 -2.51 -0.84
CA ALA A 72 -10.99 -3.15 -1.69
C ALA A 72 -11.41 -4.52 -1.16
N VAL A 73 -10.48 -5.32 -0.62
CA VAL A 73 -10.78 -6.60 0.03
C VAL A 73 -11.69 -6.39 1.24
N GLU A 74 -11.38 -5.41 2.09
CA GLU A 74 -12.19 -5.06 3.27
C GLU A 74 -13.58 -4.56 2.85
N PHE A 75 -13.65 -3.68 1.83
CA PHE A 75 -14.90 -3.09 1.34
C PHE A 75 -15.84 -4.12 0.70
N PHE A 76 -15.32 -5.02 -0.13
CA PHE A 76 -16.13 -6.02 -0.84
C PHE A 76 -16.34 -7.31 -0.03
N ALA A 77 -15.80 -7.43 1.18
CA ALA A 77 -15.86 -8.66 1.96
C ALA A 77 -17.29 -9.19 2.17
N SER A 78 -18.29 -8.32 2.31
CA SER A 78 -19.70 -8.68 2.50
C SER A 78 -20.31 -9.39 1.28
N LEU A 79 -19.76 -9.18 0.08
CA LEU A 79 -20.23 -9.85 -1.15
C LEU A 79 -19.85 -11.34 -1.21
N TYR A 80 -18.97 -11.81 -0.33
CA TYR A 80 -18.44 -13.17 -0.37
C TYR A 80 -19.03 -14.06 0.73
N GLY A 81 -19.26 -15.34 0.38
CA GLY A 81 -19.65 -16.37 1.35
C GLY A 81 -18.60 -16.59 2.45
N VAL A 82 -18.97 -17.29 3.52
CA VAL A 82 -18.08 -17.52 4.70
C VAL A 82 -16.76 -18.17 4.31
N ARG A 83 -16.80 -19.17 3.42
CA ARG A 83 -15.60 -19.87 2.92
C ARG A 83 -14.67 -18.91 2.18
N ASP A 84 -15.21 -18.09 1.29
CA ASP A 84 -14.45 -17.21 0.42
C ASP A 84 -13.92 -15.98 1.17
N ARG A 85 -14.65 -15.52 2.20
CA ARG A 85 -14.14 -14.51 3.14
C ARG A 85 -12.85 -14.94 3.84
N LYS A 86 -12.65 -16.24 4.09
CA LYS A 86 -11.37 -16.74 4.63
C LYS A 86 -10.22 -16.57 3.64
N GLU A 87 -10.47 -16.79 2.35
CA GLU A 87 -9.46 -16.54 1.30
C GLU A 87 -9.14 -15.03 1.20
N LEU A 88 -10.17 -14.18 1.25
CA LEU A 88 -9.99 -12.72 1.29
C LEU A 88 -9.20 -12.26 2.52
N ALA A 89 -9.47 -12.83 3.70
CA ALA A 89 -8.73 -12.54 4.92
C ALA A 89 -7.25 -12.94 4.79
N ALA A 90 -6.98 -14.15 4.29
CA ALA A 90 -5.61 -14.61 4.04
C ALA A 90 -4.87 -13.73 3.00
N LEU A 91 -5.58 -13.23 1.98
CA LEU A 91 -5.04 -12.24 1.07
C LEU A 91 -4.74 -10.92 1.80
N SER A 92 -5.66 -10.42 2.62
CA SER A 92 -5.47 -9.19 3.41
C SER A 92 -4.24 -9.26 4.30
N ASP A 93 -4.01 -10.38 4.99
CA ASP A 93 -2.84 -10.54 5.86
C ASP A 93 -1.52 -10.54 5.09
N ARG A 94 -1.48 -11.18 3.91
CA ARG A 94 -0.31 -11.08 3.02
C ARG A 94 -0.08 -9.66 2.54
N LEU A 95 -1.15 -8.93 2.18
CA LEU A 95 -1.04 -7.52 1.77
C LEU A 95 -0.52 -6.65 2.93
N LYS A 96 -0.88 -6.94 4.18
CA LYS A 96 -0.31 -6.25 5.36
C LYS A 96 1.19 -6.51 5.49
N GLN A 97 1.65 -7.75 5.33
CA GLN A 97 3.08 -8.08 5.38
C GLN A 97 3.87 -7.34 4.30
N ILE A 98 3.37 -7.34 3.06
CA ILE A 98 3.98 -6.56 1.96
C ILE A 98 4.00 -5.07 2.29
N GLN A 99 2.88 -4.52 2.80
CA GLN A 99 2.77 -3.11 3.16
C GLN A 99 3.74 -2.73 4.30
N SER A 100 3.95 -3.63 5.27
CA SER A 100 4.88 -3.44 6.39
C SER A 100 6.31 -3.34 5.87
N ALA A 101 6.76 -4.33 5.08
CA ALA A 101 8.11 -4.34 4.53
C ALA A 101 8.39 -3.13 3.62
N LEU A 102 7.48 -2.80 2.71
CA LEU A 102 7.60 -1.60 1.86
C LEU A 102 7.45 -0.29 2.65
N GLY A 103 6.78 -0.33 3.81
CA GLY A 103 6.67 0.79 4.74
C GLY A 103 8.01 1.11 5.37
N SER A 104 8.62 0.11 6.03
CA SER A 104 9.94 0.24 6.65
C SER A 104 11.02 0.69 5.66
N LEU A 105 11.00 0.17 4.43
CA LEU A 105 11.92 0.62 3.37
C LEU A 105 11.74 2.10 2.99
N ASN A 106 10.51 2.61 3.02
CA ASN A 106 10.23 4.01 2.77
C ASN A 106 10.65 4.88 3.96
N ASP A 107 10.49 4.38 5.18
CA ASP A 107 10.85 5.09 6.40
C ASP A 107 12.38 5.26 6.47
N PHE A 108 13.16 4.25 6.08
CA PHE A 108 14.63 4.37 5.94
C PHE A 108 15.06 5.47 4.95
N MET A 109 14.31 5.66 3.86
CA MET A 109 14.61 6.75 2.93
C MET A 109 14.40 8.13 3.57
N ALA A 110 13.32 8.28 4.36
CA ALA A 110 13.06 9.51 5.10
C ALA A 110 14.07 9.72 6.24
N HIS A 111 14.42 8.67 6.98
CA HIS A 111 15.43 8.73 8.03
C HIS A 111 16.80 9.10 7.48
N ARG A 112 17.19 8.54 6.33
CA ARG A 112 18.44 8.90 5.65
C ARG A 112 18.47 10.37 5.24
N GLU A 113 17.36 10.90 4.72
CA GLU A 113 17.26 12.32 4.36
C GLU A 113 17.42 13.21 5.60
N LEU A 114 16.69 12.91 6.68
CA LEU A 114 16.77 13.64 7.95
C LEU A 114 18.17 13.53 8.60
N ALA A 115 18.79 12.34 8.59
CA ALA A 115 20.12 12.13 9.13
C ALA A 115 21.19 12.88 8.33
N THR A 116 21.03 12.95 7.01
CA THR A 116 21.92 13.71 6.12
C THR A 116 21.77 15.21 6.39
N GLU A 117 20.53 15.71 6.45
CA GLU A 117 20.24 17.11 6.77
C GLU A 117 20.84 17.50 8.12
N ALA A 118 20.60 16.70 9.16
CA ALA A 118 21.14 16.93 10.49
C ALA A 118 22.68 17.04 10.48
N ALA A 119 23.37 16.15 9.75
CA ALA A 119 24.82 16.19 9.62
C ALA A 119 25.33 17.43 8.89
N LEU A 120 24.61 17.91 7.87
CA LEU A 120 24.97 19.09 7.08
C LEU A 120 24.72 20.40 7.84
N THR A 121 23.66 20.45 8.64
CA THR A 121 23.30 21.63 9.44
C THR A 121 24.00 21.69 10.81
N ALA A 122 24.83 20.70 11.12
CA ALA A 122 25.53 20.58 12.39
C ALA A 122 26.46 21.79 12.67
N PRO A 123 26.40 22.38 13.87
CA PRO A 123 27.37 23.39 14.30
C PRO A 123 28.81 22.87 14.19
N PRO A 124 29.82 23.72 13.91
CA PRO A 124 31.21 23.29 13.74
C PRO A 124 31.74 22.45 14.91
N ALA A 125 31.34 22.79 16.14
CA ALA A 125 31.72 22.07 17.36
C ALA A 125 31.28 20.61 17.41
N HIS A 126 30.19 20.24 16.71
CA HIS A 126 29.60 18.90 16.77
C HIS A 126 29.53 18.18 15.42
N ARG A 127 30.00 18.82 14.34
CA ARG A 127 29.88 18.31 12.97
C ARG A 127 30.44 16.90 12.80
N ARG A 128 31.62 16.61 13.37
CA ARG A 128 32.22 15.27 13.27
C ARG A 128 31.39 14.21 13.99
N ALA A 129 30.92 14.50 15.20
CA ALA A 129 30.10 13.57 15.98
C ALA A 129 28.74 13.31 15.33
N GLN A 130 28.07 14.35 14.81
CA GLN A 130 26.80 14.21 14.11
C GLN A 130 26.96 13.47 12.77
N ALA A 131 27.99 13.80 11.98
CA ALA A 131 28.27 13.08 10.73
C ALA A 131 28.55 11.59 10.97
N PHE A 132 29.30 11.26 12.04
CA PHE A 132 29.53 9.88 12.44
C PHE A 132 28.22 9.17 12.85
N ALA A 133 27.42 9.79 13.73
CA ALA A 133 26.14 9.22 14.16
C ALA A 133 25.17 9.01 13.00
N SER A 134 25.02 9.99 12.11
CA SER A 134 24.22 9.86 10.89
C SER A 134 24.73 8.74 9.99
N GLY A 135 26.06 8.60 9.84
CA GLY A 135 26.67 7.50 9.10
C GLY A 135 26.34 6.13 9.68
N VAL A 136 26.40 5.98 11.00
CA VAL A 136 26.03 4.73 11.70
C VAL A 136 24.56 4.37 11.48
N ILE A 137 23.64 5.34 11.62
CA ILE A 137 22.20 5.12 11.40
C ILE A 137 21.94 4.65 9.97
N VAL A 138 22.46 5.36 8.99
CA VAL A 138 22.26 5.02 7.57
C VAL A 138 22.90 3.67 7.22
N GLY A 139 24.03 3.32 7.83
CA GLY A 139 24.69 2.03 7.66
C GLY A 139 23.83 0.86 8.13
N HIS A 140 23.31 0.92 9.37
CA HIS A 140 22.43 -0.12 9.93
C HIS A 140 21.13 -0.28 9.13
N GLU A 141 20.51 0.82 8.71
CA GLU A 141 19.27 0.78 7.93
C GLU A 141 19.48 0.16 6.54
N ARG A 142 20.66 0.37 5.93
CA ARG A 142 21.01 -0.24 4.64
C ARG A 142 21.08 -1.77 4.74
N GLU A 143 21.66 -2.30 5.82
CA GLU A 143 21.72 -3.75 6.06
C GLU A 143 20.31 -4.33 6.26
N ALA A 144 19.47 -3.67 7.05
CA ALA A 144 18.09 -4.08 7.26
C ALA A 144 17.24 -4.01 5.97
N ALA A 145 17.52 -3.06 5.08
CA ALA A 145 16.79 -2.87 3.83
C ALA A 145 16.85 -4.10 2.92
N ASP A 146 17.98 -4.80 2.87
CA ASP A 146 18.13 -6.00 2.04
C ASP A 146 17.23 -7.15 2.51
N GLY A 147 17.09 -7.32 3.84
CA GLY A 147 16.16 -8.28 4.43
C GLY A 147 14.70 -7.95 4.08
N LEU A 148 14.31 -6.68 4.28
CA LEU A 148 12.95 -6.22 3.98
C LEU A 148 12.60 -6.32 2.50
N MET A 149 13.56 -6.07 1.59
CA MET A 149 13.38 -6.26 0.15
C MET A 149 13.11 -7.74 -0.18
N LYS A 150 13.87 -8.66 0.42
CA LYS A 150 13.65 -10.11 0.26
C LYS A 150 12.27 -10.54 0.76
N ASP A 151 11.85 -10.06 1.93
CA ASP A 151 10.54 -10.38 2.50
C ASP A 151 9.39 -9.83 1.66
N ALA A 152 9.50 -8.58 1.22
CA ALA A 152 8.51 -7.96 0.33
C ALA A 152 8.40 -8.74 -0.99
N ALA A 153 9.52 -9.11 -1.61
CA ALA A 153 9.54 -9.90 -2.83
C ALA A 153 8.88 -11.26 -2.62
N LYS A 154 9.27 -11.98 -1.56
CA LYS A 154 8.71 -13.29 -1.19
C LYS A 154 7.19 -13.24 -1.06
N GLU A 155 6.65 -12.27 -0.32
CA GLU A 155 5.20 -12.15 -0.14
C GLU A 155 4.47 -11.71 -1.41
N LEU A 156 5.07 -10.83 -2.24
CA LEU A 156 4.54 -10.47 -3.55
C LEU A 156 4.48 -11.67 -4.50
N HIS A 157 5.50 -12.52 -4.52
CA HIS A 157 5.53 -13.75 -5.32
C HIS A 157 4.47 -14.76 -4.89
N ARG A 158 4.17 -14.78 -3.59
CA ARG A 158 3.15 -15.62 -2.96
C ARG A 158 1.72 -15.16 -3.24
N LEU A 159 1.50 -13.97 -3.82
CA LEU A 159 0.18 -13.56 -4.27
C LEU A 159 -0.33 -14.50 -5.38
N ARG A 160 -1.54 -15.02 -5.21
CA ARG A 160 -2.18 -15.94 -6.17
C ARG A 160 -3.45 -15.31 -6.72
N ARG A 161 -3.92 -15.84 -7.85
CA ARG A 161 -5.25 -15.53 -8.38
C ARG A 161 -6.27 -15.95 -7.33
N LEU A 162 -7.21 -15.07 -7.04
CA LEU A 162 -8.32 -15.36 -6.14
C LEU A 162 -9.21 -16.43 -6.77
N ARG A 163 -9.59 -17.44 -5.97
CA ARG A 163 -10.60 -18.44 -6.34
C ARG A 163 -11.98 -18.08 -5.81
N ALA A 164 -12.04 -17.23 -4.79
CA ALA A 164 -13.23 -16.66 -4.21
C ALA A 164 -14.20 -16.11 -5.28
N VAL A 165 -15.45 -16.54 -5.20
CA VAL A 165 -16.54 -16.10 -6.08
C VAL A 165 -17.56 -15.34 -5.23
N PRO A 166 -17.87 -14.08 -5.56
CA PRO A 166 -18.88 -13.34 -4.82
C PRO A 166 -20.27 -13.90 -5.09
N ASN A 167 -21.16 -13.79 -4.11
CA ASN A 167 -22.54 -14.22 -4.23
C ASN A 167 -23.26 -13.33 -5.26
N GLU A 168 -23.88 -13.93 -6.28
CA GLU A 168 -24.57 -13.18 -7.34
C GLU A 168 -25.84 -12.46 -6.88
N ARG A 169 -26.31 -12.75 -5.65
CA ARG A 169 -27.51 -12.17 -5.03
C ARG A 169 -27.20 -11.17 -3.90
N ALA A 170 -25.94 -10.77 -3.73
CA ALA A 170 -25.53 -9.78 -2.72
C ALA A 170 -25.64 -8.34 -3.23
#